data_AF-A0A2V9VVY5-F1
#
_entry.id   AF-A0A2V9VVY5-F1
#
_cell.length_a   1.000
_cell.length_b   1.000
_cell.length_c   1.000
_cell.angle_alpha   90.00
_cell.angle_beta   90.00
_cell.angle_gamma   90.00
#
_symmetry.space_group_name_H-M   'P 1'
#
loop_
_entity.id
_entity.type
_entity.pdbx_description
1 polymer ?
#
loop_
_entity_poly.entity_id
_entity_poly.type
_entity_poly.pdbx_seq_one_letter_code
_entity_poly.pdbx_strand_id
1 'polypeptide(L)' 'MNSTDVHKPMSSIPVTKGRKPYVAPACKRLSPAEAKELLLSHGDPEDPVLQHMLKRIEEIEKHSGS' A
#
# COMPACT_ATOMS: atom_id res chain seq x y z
N MET A 1 -37.05 21.85 50.21
CA MET A 1 -35.83 21.03 50.41
C MET A 1 -35.73 20.08 49.22
N ASN A 2 -34.54 20.05 48.64
CA ASN A 2 -34.24 19.59 47.30
C ASN A 2 -34.31 18.06 47.19
N SER A 3 -34.92 17.54 46.12
CA SER A 3 -34.71 16.16 45.69
C SER A 3 -33.99 16.19 44.35
N THR A 4 -32.68 16.01 44.47
CA THR A 4 -31.72 15.72 43.42
C THR A 4 -32.02 14.40 42.72
N ASP A 5 -31.54 14.32 41.47
CA ASP A 5 -31.10 13.09 40.80
C ASP A 5 -32.23 12.16 40.31
N VAL A 6 -32.26 11.64 39.09
CA VAL A 6 -31.14 11.15 38.29
C VAL A 6 -31.50 11.32 36.81
N HIS A 7 -30.69 12.08 36.10
CA HIS A 7 -30.66 12.07 34.64
C HIS A 7 -30.41 10.62 34.20
N LYS A 8 -31.39 9.98 33.55
CA LYS A 8 -31.21 8.64 32.97
C LYS A 8 -29.94 8.68 32.10
N PRO A 9 -28.91 7.88 32.39
CA PRO A 9 -27.76 7.83 31.50
C PRO A 9 -28.28 7.33 30.16
N MET A 10 -28.09 8.13 29.11
CA MET A 10 -28.11 7.63 27.74
C MET A 10 -27.30 6.34 27.74
N SER A 11 -27.92 5.22 27.40
CA SER A 11 -27.19 3.97 27.18
C SER A 11 -26.11 4.26 26.14
N SER A 12 -24.87 4.39 26.61
CA SER A 12 -23.69 4.46 25.77
C SER A 12 -23.64 3.15 25.00
N ILE A 13 -24.15 3.16 23.78
CA ILE A 13 -23.93 2.07 22.83
C ILE A 13 -22.41 1.94 22.71
N PRO A 14 -21.78 0.82 23.12
CA PRO A 14 -20.36 0.67 22.92
C PRO A 14 -20.13 0.54 21.43
N VAL A 15 -19.78 1.65 20.77
CA VAL A 15 -19.28 1.65 19.40
C VAL A 15 -17.84 1.15 19.46
N THR A 16 -17.66 -0.13 19.79
CA THR A 16 -16.42 -0.83 19.43
C THR A 16 -16.50 -1.12 17.95
N LYS A 17 -16.33 -0.06 17.13
CA LYS A 17 -15.90 -0.22 15.74
C LYS A 17 -14.52 -0.85 15.80
N GLY A 18 -14.48 -2.19 15.88
CA GLY A 18 -13.29 -2.97 15.66
C GLY A 18 -12.71 -2.50 14.34
N ARG A 19 -11.62 -1.73 14.42
CA ARG A 19 -10.89 -1.35 13.22
C ARG A 19 -10.48 -2.66 12.58
N LYS A 20 -10.83 -2.86 11.31
CA LYS A 20 -10.26 -3.96 10.53
C LYS A 20 -8.73 -3.86 10.70
N PRO A 21 -8.03 -4.96 11.01
CA PRO A 21 -6.58 -4.90 11.13
C PRO A 21 -6.03 -4.31 9.83
N TYR A 22 -5.07 -3.40 9.93
CA TYR A 22 -4.36 -2.91 8.76
C TYR A 22 -3.72 -4.13 8.09
N VAL A 23 -4.34 -4.62 7.02
CA VAL A 23 -3.79 -5.69 6.21
C VAL A 23 -2.68 -5.04 5.40
N ALA A 24 -1.42 -5.41 5.69
CA ALA A 24 -0.31 -5.01 4.87
C ALA A 24 -0.63 -5.39 3.42
N PRO A 25 -0.40 -4.50 2.43
CA PRO A 25 -0.66 -4.83 1.05
C PRO A 25 0.08 -6.12 0.69
N ALA A 26 -0.64 -7.10 0.14
CA ALA A 26 -0.08 -8.40 -0.25
C ALA A 26 0.92 -8.31 -1.42
N CYS A 27 1.16 -7.10 -1.94
CA CYS A 27 2.09 -6.86 -3.02
C CYS A 27 3.53 -6.94 -2.50
N LYS A 28 4.24 -8.01 -2.87
CA LYS A 28 5.68 -8.11 -2.69
C LYS A 28 6.37 -7.03 -3.51
N ARG A 29 7.32 -6.30 -2.92
CA ARG A 29 8.20 -5.40 -3.67
C ARG A 29 9.11 -6.24 -4.56
N LEU A 30 9.10 -5.95 -5.86
CA LEU A 30 9.98 -6.59 -6.82
C LEU A 30 11.38 -5.96 -6.73
N SER A 31 12.40 -6.79 -6.89
CA SER A 31 13.75 -6.32 -7.19
C SER A 31 13.81 -5.70 -8.59
N PRO A 32 14.79 -4.82 -8.87
CA PRO A 32 15.02 -4.28 -10.21
C PRO A 32 15.12 -5.38 -11.28
N ALA A 33 15.81 -6.48 -10.96
CA ALA A 33 15.95 -7.64 -11.84
C ALA A 33 14.61 -8.35 -12.11
N GLU A 34 13.82 -8.64 -11.07
CA GLU A 34 12.48 -9.25 -11.23
C GLU A 34 11.56 -8.35 -12.07
N ALA A 35 11.63 -7.03 -11.87
CA ALA A 35 10.84 -6.07 -12.66
C ALA A 35 11.26 -6.07 -14.15
N LYS A 36 12.58 -6.12 -14.42
CA LYS A 36 13.11 -6.19 -15.79
C LYS A 36 12.65 -7.45 -16.52
N GLU A 37 12.71 -8.60 -15.85
CA GLU A 37 12.28 -9.88 -16.42
C GLU A 37 10.78 -9.87 -16.77
N LEU A 38 9.93 -9.33 -15.88
CA LEU A 38 8.49 -9.22 -16.12
C LEU A 38 8.17 -8.32 -17.32
N LEU A 39 8.86 -7.18 -17.41
CA LEU A 39 8.71 -6.25 -18.53
C LEU A 39 9.13 -6.89 -19.86
N LEU A 40 10.22 -7.65 -19.89
CA LEU A 40 10.68 -8.35 -21.10
C LEU A 40 9.80 -9.55 -21.47
N SER A 41 9.20 -10.22 -20.48
CA SER A 41 8.38 -11.43 -20.71
C SER A 41 6.99 -11.10 -21.25
N HIS A 42 6.45 -9.93 -20.93
CA HIS A 42 5.08 -9.55 -21.26
C HIS A 42 4.94 -8.24 -22.02
N GLY A 43 6.01 -7.46 -22.16
CA GLY A 43 6.01 -6.18 -22.85
C GLY A 43 6.26 -6.33 -24.35
N ASP A 44 5.70 -5.41 -25.12
CA ASP A 44 6.01 -5.26 -26.54
C ASP A 44 7.33 -4.49 -26.72
N PRO A 45 8.31 -5.03 -27.46
CA PRO A 45 9.63 -4.40 -27.57
C PRO A 45 9.61 -3.04 -28.30
N GLU A 46 8.58 -2.77 -29.11
CA GLU A 46 8.41 -1.49 -29.81
C GLU A 46 7.68 -0.45 -28.96
N ASP A 47 7.14 -0.84 -27.80
CA ASP A 47 6.45 0.08 -26.90
C ASP A 47 7.46 1.08 -26.27
N PRO A 48 7.28 2.40 -26.50
CA PRO A 48 8.20 3.40 -26.00
C PRO A 48 8.15 3.56 -24.47
N VAL A 49 7.03 3.20 -23.84
CA VAL A 49 6.89 3.20 -22.38
C VAL A 49 7.70 2.05 -21.78
N LEU A 50 7.66 0.86 -22.39
CA LEU A 50 8.50 -0.27 -21.99
C LEU A 50 9.98 0.10 -22.01
N GLN A 51 10.44 0.70 -23.11
CA GLN A 51 11.83 1.16 -23.26
C GLN A 51 12.21 2.17 -22.16
N HIS A 52 11.31 3.10 -21.84
CA HIS A 52 11.52 4.05 -20.76
C HIS A 52 11.62 3.37 -19.38
N MET A 53 10.75 2.41 -19.10
CA MET A 53 10.75 1.66 -17.84
C MET A 53 12.01 0.81 -17.67
N LEU A 54 12.44 0.12 -18.72
CA LEU A 54 13.68 -0.66 -18.72
C LEU A 54 14.90 0.23 -18.45
N LYS A 55 14.98 1.38 -19.13
CA LYS A 55 16.04 2.36 -18.88
C LYS A 55 16.04 2.85 -17.43
N ARG A 56 14.86 3.10 -16.86
CA ARG A 56 14.74 3.56 -15.47
C ARG A 56 15.21 2.51 -14.47
N ILE A 57 14.95 1.24 -14.75
CA ILE A 57 15.45 0.12 -13.93
C ILE A 57 16.99 0.08 -13.95
N GLU A 58 17.60 0.22 -15.13
CA GLU A 58 19.06 0.24 -15.26
C GLU A 58 19.70 1.42 -14.49
N GLU A 59 19.05 2.58 -14.46
CA GLU A 59 19.51 3.70 -13.63
C GLU A 59 19.47 3.35 -12.14
N ILE A 60 18.40 2.72 -11.66
CA ILE A 60 18.26 2.34 -10.25
C ILE A 60 19.35 1.33 -9.87
N GLU A 61 19.64 0.34 -10.72
CA GLU A 61 20.70 -0.64 -10.47
C GLU A 61 22.08 0.01 -10.37
N LYS A 62 22.37 1.01 -11.22
CA LYS A 62 23.65 1.75 -11.17
C LYS A 62 23.82 2.56 -9.88
N HIS A 63 22.74 3.14 -9.35
CA HIS A 63 22.81 3.97 -8.14
C HIS A 63 22.69 3.16 -6.85
N SER A 64 22.05 1.98 -6.88
CA SER A 64 21.92 1.11 -5.70
C SER A 64 23.20 0.36 -5.34
N GLY A 65 24.25 0.44 -6.17
CA GLY A 65 25.57 -0.14 -5.94
C GLY A 65 26.65 0.86 -5.47
N SER A 66 26.27 2.09 -5.08
CA SER A 66 27.16 3.09 -4.46
C SER A 66 26.93 3.22 -2.96
#